data_AF-A0A8S2AEH0-F1
#
_entry.id   AF-A0A8S2AEH0-F1
#
_cell.length_a   1.000
_cell.length_b   1.000
_cell.length_c   1.000
_cell.angle_alpha   90.00
_cell.angle_beta   90.00
_cell.angle_gamma   90.00
#
_symmetry.space_group_name_H-M   'P 1'
#
loop_
_entity.id
_entity.type
_entity.pdbx_description
1 polymer ?
#
loop_
_entity_poly.entity_id
_entity_poly.type
_entity_poly.pdbx_seq_one_letter_code
_entity_poly.pdbx_strand_id
1 'polypeptide(L)'
;MSITISCYDSYGDDLITKIDALTPPHQLHELSLQFYPGKSSPSWLSPHKLPMLRYMSICSGNLVKMHERFWGIENTHWRIEGLLLSSLSDLDMDWEALQQSMPYLRTVTANWCPELESFPIEDVGFRGGVWTKTPLHRT
;
A
#
# COMPACT_ATOMS: atom_id res chain seq x y z
N MET A 1 12.31 -11.08 6.40
CA MET A 1 12.51 -11.16 4.95
C MET A 1 11.87 -9.94 4.32
N SER A 2 12.57 -9.28 3.39
CA SER A 2 12.11 -8.08 2.68
C SER A 2 12.24 -8.31 1.18
N ILE A 3 11.29 -7.83 0.39
CA ILE A 3 11.28 -7.94 -1.08
C ILE A 3 10.98 -6.56 -1.67
N THR A 4 11.74 -6.20 -2.69
CA THR A 4 11.46 -5.04 -3.53
C THR A 4 11.16 -5.50 -4.95
N ILE A 5 10.03 -5.05 -5.49
CA ILE A 5 9.65 -5.22 -6.90
C ILE A 5 9.69 -3.82 -7.51
N SER A 6 10.66 -3.57 -8.38
CA SER A 6 10.77 -2.32 -9.13
C SER A 6 10.52 -2.58 -10.61
N CYS A 7 9.59 -1.83 -11.19
CA CYS A 7 9.29 -1.84 -12.62
C CYS A 7 9.93 -0.64 -13.34
N TYR A 8 10.91 0.00 -12.70
CA TYR A 8 11.65 1.10 -13.34
C TYR A 8 12.28 0.61 -14.64
N ASP A 9 12.14 1.39 -15.71
CA ASP A 9 12.68 1.08 -17.04
C ASP A 9 12.24 -0.30 -17.58
N SER A 10 11.12 -0.83 -17.07
CA SER A 10 10.57 -2.11 -17.49
C SER A 10 9.47 -1.87 -18.51
N TYR A 11 9.58 -2.54 -19.67
CA TYR A 11 8.67 -2.38 -20.80
C TYR A 11 8.03 -3.72 -21.17
N GLY A 12 6.84 -3.65 -21.76
CA GLY A 12 6.14 -4.81 -22.30
C GLY A 12 4.66 -4.82 -21.92
N ASP A 13 3.83 -5.12 -22.91
CA ASP A 13 2.37 -5.16 -22.74
C ASP A 13 1.91 -6.25 -21.75
N ASP A 14 2.77 -7.25 -21.50
CA ASP A 14 2.53 -8.37 -20.58
C ASP A 14 3.20 -8.22 -19.20
N LEU A 15 3.85 -7.09 -18.92
CA LEU A 15 4.55 -6.89 -17.64
C LEU A 15 3.60 -6.99 -16.44
N ILE A 16 2.42 -6.38 -16.56
CA ILE A 16 1.40 -6.38 -15.50
C ILE A 16 0.96 -7.82 -15.20
N THR A 17 0.70 -8.62 -16.23
CA THR A 17 0.23 -10.01 -16.06
C THR A 17 1.34 -10.90 -15.49
N LYS A 18 2.60 -10.68 -15.87
CA LYS A 18 3.76 -11.36 -15.27
C LYS A 18 3.93 -11.03 -13.79
N ILE A 19 3.76 -9.76 -13.40
CA ILE A 19 3.83 -9.35 -11.99
C ILE A 19 2.67 -9.97 -11.21
N ASP A 20 1.47 -10.01 -11.78
CA ASP A 20 0.30 -10.62 -11.14
C ASP A 20 0.43 -12.14 -10.97
N ALA A 21 1.21 -12.79 -11.82
CA ALA A 21 1.53 -14.22 -11.70
C ALA A 21 2.55 -14.55 -10.59
N LEU A 22 3.19 -13.53 -9.99
CA LEU A 22 4.14 -13.75 -8.90
C LEU A 22 3.42 -14.25 -7.64
N THR A 23 4.14 -15.06 -6.85
CA THR A 23 3.67 -15.50 -5.53
C THR A 23 4.76 -15.19 -4.51
N PRO A 24 4.72 -14.02 -3.85
CA PRO A 24 5.69 -13.72 -2.81
C PRO A 24 5.57 -14.70 -1.64
N PRO A 25 6.67 -14.97 -0.90
CA PRO A 25 6.62 -15.95 0.19
C PRO A 25 5.73 -15.49 1.35
N HIS A 26 4.99 -16.42 1.95
CA HIS A 26 4.06 -16.14 3.07
C HIS A 26 4.69 -15.49 4.31
N GLN A 27 6.00 -15.64 4.49
CA GLN A 27 6.79 -15.11 5.62
C GLN A 27 7.37 -13.71 5.33
N LEU A 28 6.91 -13.05 4.26
CA LEU A 28 7.35 -11.70 3.90
C LEU A 28 6.94 -10.70 4.99
N HIS A 29 7.92 -9.94 5.48
CA HIS A 29 7.71 -8.94 6.52
C HIS A 29 7.66 -7.51 5.97
N GLU A 30 8.36 -7.25 4.88
CA GLU A 30 8.41 -5.96 4.23
C GLU A 30 8.33 -6.12 2.71
N LEU A 31 7.52 -5.26 2.08
CA LEU A 31 7.34 -5.22 0.64
C LEU A 31 7.49 -3.78 0.16
N SER A 32 8.31 -3.59 -0.87
CA SER A 32 8.35 -2.34 -1.64
C SER A 32 7.94 -2.59 -3.08
N LEU A 33 6.92 -1.88 -3.55
CA LEU A 33 6.47 -1.89 -4.94
C LEU A 33 6.76 -0.52 -5.56
N GLN A 34 7.61 -0.49 -6.58
CA GLN A 34 8.09 0.75 -7.19
C GLN A 34 7.80 0.80 -8.68
N PHE A 35 7.32 1.96 -9.16
CA PHE A 35 7.05 2.25 -10.58
C PHE A 35 6.06 1.28 -11.24
N TYR A 36 5.16 0.68 -10.46
CA TYR A 36 4.23 -0.31 -10.99
C TYR A 36 3.31 0.31 -12.06
N PRO A 37 3.28 -0.24 -13.29
CA PRO A 37 2.58 0.40 -14.41
C PRO A 37 1.08 0.10 -14.44
N GLY A 38 0.61 -0.85 -13.62
CA GLY A 38 -0.80 -1.25 -13.61
C GLY A 38 -1.69 -0.24 -12.91
N LYS A 39 -2.90 -0.08 -13.44
CA LYS A 39 -3.94 0.82 -12.89
C LYS A 39 -4.59 0.28 -11.61
N SER A 40 -4.52 -1.04 -11.38
CA SER A 40 -4.98 -1.68 -10.14
C SER A 40 -3.87 -2.56 -9.55
N SER A 41 -3.81 -2.65 -8.22
CA SER A 41 -2.74 -3.37 -7.52
C SER A 41 -2.72 -4.85 -7.92
N PRO A 42 -1.57 -5.54 -7.82
CA PRO A 42 -1.52 -6.98 -8.05
C PRO A 42 -2.52 -7.73 -7.14
N SER A 43 -3.18 -8.75 -7.68
CA SER A 43 -4.23 -9.53 -7.02
C SER A 43 -3.72 -10.36 -5.84
N TRP A 44 -2.41 -10.64 -5.81
CA TRP A 44 -1.74 -11.28 -4.68
C TRP A 44 -1.46 -10.33 -3.51
N LEU A 45 -1.57 -9.01 -3.68
CA LEU A 45 -1.39 -8.02 -2.61
C LEU A 45 -2.62 -8.03 -1.69
N SER A 46 -2.71 -9.04 -0.83
CA SER A 46 -3.84 -9.30 0.05
C SER A 46 -3.37 -9.87 1.40
N PRO A 47 -4.14 -9.65 2.48
CA PRO A 47 -3.76 -10.17 3.80
C PRO A 47 -3.77 -11.70 3.86
N HIS A 48 -4.52 -12.37 2.97
CA HIS A 48 -4.54 -13.82 2.86
C HIS A 48 -3.23 -14.39 2.31
N LYS A 49 -2.65 -13.74 1.29
CA LYS A 49 -1.39 -14.18 0.67
C LYS A 49 -0.16 -13.73 1.45
N LEU A 50 -0.24 -12.58 2.12
CA LEU A 50 0.88 -11.97 2.83
C LEU A 50 0.56 -11.77 4.33
N PRO A 51 0.25 -12.84 5.09
CA PRO A 51 -0.28 -12.74 6.45
C PRO A 51 0.73 -12.21 7.47
N MET A 52 2.02 -12.21 7.16
CA MET A 52 3.10 -11.76 8.04
C MET A 52 3.62 -10.36 7.69
N LEU A 53 3.06 -9.70 6.67
CA LEU A 53 3.51 -8.40 6.21
C LEU A 53 3.27 -7.32 7.27
N ARG A 54 4.34 -6.59 7.61
CA ARG A 54 4.35 -5.53 8.63
C ARG A 54 4.60 -4.15 8.04
N TYR A 55 5.38 -4.07 6.97
CA TYR A 55 5.74 -2.81 6.33
C TYR A 55 5.47 -2.89 4.84
N MET A 56 4.84 -1.85 4.30
CA MET A 56 4.59 -1.74 2.87
C MET A 56 4.96 -0.35 2.38
N SER A 57 5.69 -0.29 1.26
CA SER A 57 5.86 0.95 0.50
C SER A 57 5.38 0.77 -0.94
N ILE A 58 4.63 1.76 -1.42
CA ILE A 58 4.24 1.88 -2.83
C ILE A 58 4.72 3.24 -3.30
N CYS A 59 5.62 3.24 -4.27
CA CYS A 59 6.31 4.46 -4.72
C CYS A 59 6.26 4.58 -6.23
N SER A 60 5.76 5.70 -6.73
CA SER A 60 5.69 5.99 -8.16
C SER A 60 4.87 4.98 -8.96
N GLY A 61 4.52 5.35 -10.19
CA GLY A 61 3.79 4.50 -11.12
C GLY A 61 2.36 4.97 -11.32
N ASN A 62 1.55 4.10 -11.91
CA ASN A 62 0.27 4.50 -12.51
C ASN A 62 -0.92 3.97 -11.73
N LEU A 63 -0.71 3.57 -10.48
CA LEU A 63 -1.74 2.94 -9.65
C LEU A 63 -2.87 3.93 -9.36
N VAL A 64 -4.10 3.53 -9.67
CA VAL A 64 -5.31 4.35 -9.45
C VAL A 64 -6.12 3.83 -8.27
N LYS A 65 -6.16 2.50 -8.10
CA LYS A 65 -6.95 1.87 -7.04
C LYS A 65 -6.36 0.55 -6.59
N MET A 66 -6.74 0.13 -5.39
CA MET A 66 -6.39 -1.20 -4.88
C MET A 66 -7.36 -2.25 -5.44
N HIS A 67 -6.84 -3.45 -5.71
CA HIS A 67 -7.65 -4.60 -6.08
C HIS A 67 -8.58 -4.99 -4.93
N GLU A 68 -9.77 -5.56 -5.19
CA GLU A 68 -10.78 -5.87 -4.14
C GLU A 68 -10.20 -6.67 -2.96
N ARG A 69 -9.34 -7.67 -3.26
CA ARG A 69 -8.69 -8.55 -2.28
C ARG A 69 -7.72 -7.83 -1.34
N PHE A 70 -7.27 -6.62 -1.69
CA PHE A 70 -6.43 -5.80 -0.84
C PHE A 70 -7.13 -5.42 0.46
N TRP A 71 -8.44 -5.16 0.40
CA TRP A 71 -9.22 -4.71 1.56
C TRP A 71 -9.56 -5.84 2.53
N GLY A 72 -9.21 -7.08 2.18
CA GLY A 72 -9.55 -8.27 2.95
C GLY A 72 -10.88 -8.88 2.53
N ILE A 73 -11.13 -10.08 3.04
CA ILE A 73 -12.40 -10.80 2.90
C ILE A 73 -12.79 -11.24 4.31
N GLU A 74 -14.03 -10.97 4.71
CA GLU A 74 -14.58 -11.32 6.02
C GLU A 74 -13.71 -10.82 7.19
N ASN A 75 -13.21 -11.72 8.04
CA ASN A 75 -12.43 -11.44 9.26
C ASN A 75 -10.91 -11.34 9.00
N THR A 76 -10.48 -11.22 7.75
CA THR A 76 -9.05 -11.21 7.38
C THR A 76 -8.55 -9.77 7.23
N HIS A 77 -7.74 -9.31 8.19
CA HIS A 77 -7.15 -7.97 8.20
C HIS A 77 -5.65 -8.00 8.01
N TRP A 78 -5.08 -6.88 7.55
CA TRP A 78 -3.63 -6.70 7.53
C TRP A 78 -3.05 -6.59 8.93
N ARG A 79 -1.83 -7.09 9.10
CA ARG A 79 -0.99 -6.89 10.29
C ARG A 79 0.04 -5.78 10.12
N ILE A 80 -0.17 -4.93 9.12
CA ILE A 80 0.71 -3.84 8.74
C ILE A 80 0.74 -2.80 9.86
N GLU A 81 1.95 -2.39 10.21
CA GLU A 81 2.24 -1.39 11.23
C GLU A 81 2.73 -0.08 10.60
N GLY A 82 3.39 -0.14 9.43
CA GLY A 82 3.84 1.04 8.70
C GLY A 82 3.51 0.97 7.21
N LEU A 83 2.93 2.06 6.69
CA LEU A 83 2.62 2.24 5.28
C LEU A 83 3.32 3.50 4.75
N LEU A 84 3.92 3.38 3.57
CA LEU A 84 4.46 4.51 2.82
C LEU A 84 3.82 4.56 1.43
N LEU A 85 3.27 5.72 1.07
CA LEU A 85 2.71 6.03 -0.25
C LEU A 85 3.42 7.27 -0.78
N SER A 86 4.12 7.17 -1.91
CA SER A 86 4.88 8.30 -2.44
C SER A 86 4.68 8.44 -3.94
N SER A 87 4.39 9.67 -4.40
CA SER A 87 4.36 10.02 -5.82
C SER A 87 3.35 9.20 -6.61
N LEU A 88 2.12 9.07 -6.09
CA LEU A 88 1.02 8.34 -6.69
C LEU A 88 -0.08 9.33 -7.07
N SER A 89 0.04 9.90 -8.28
CA SER A 89 -0.80 11.02 -8.72
C SER A 89 -2.27 10.69 -8.85
N ASP A 90 -2.61 9.43 -9.17
CA ASP A 90 -3.98 9.01 -9.48
C ASP A 90 -4.58 8.09 -8.39
N LEU A 91 -3.83 7.78 -7.32
CA LEU A 91 -4.26 6.78 -6.34
C LEU A 91 -5.36 7.35 -5.44
N ASP A 92 -6.56 6.82 -5.61
CA ASP A 92 -7.71 7.12 -4.76
C ASP A 92 -7.93 6.01 -3.72
N MET A 93 -8.00 6.42 -2.45
CA MET A 93 -8.26 5.56 -1.30
C MET A 93 -8.92 6.36 -0.18
N ASP A 94 -9.93 5.75 0.43
CA ASP A 94 -10.57 6.30 1.62
C ASP A 94 -9.81 5.93 2.91
N TRP A 95 -9.64 6.90 3.80
CA TRP A 95 -8.93 6.74 5.07
C TRP A 95 -9.66 5.79 6.03
N GLU A 96 -10.99 5.87 6.14
CA GLU A 96 -11.76 5.01 7.04
C GLU A 96 -11.67 3.55 6.58
N ALA A 97 -11.82 3.30 5.27
CA ALA A 97 -11.64 1.99 4.66
C ALA A 97 -10.23 1.42 4.90
N LEU A 98 -9.20 2.27 4.80
CA LEU A 98 -7.82 1.87 5.12
C LEU A 98 -7.69 1.46 6.58
N GLN A 99 -8.24 2.23 7.52
CA GLN A 99 -8.18 1.90 8.94
C GLN A 99 -8.92 0.61 9.29
N GLN A 100 -10.08 0.35 8.66
CA GLN A 100 -10.82 -0.91 8.83
C GLN A 100 -10.03 -2.11 8.31
N SER A 101 -9.35 -1.97 7.17
CA SER A 101 -8.52 -3.01 6.57
C SER A 101 -7.19 -3.22 7.33
N MET A 102 -6.64 -2.16 7.93
CA MET A 102 -5.34 -2.14 8.62
C MET A 102 -5.46 -1.69 10.09
N PRO A 103 -6.08 -2.47 10.97
CA PRO A 103 -6.34 -2.06 12.36
C PRO A 103 -5.07 -1.85 13.22
N TYR A 104 -3.95 -2.45 12.81
CA TYR A 104 -2.66 -2.39 13.51
C TYR A 104 -1.74 -1.25 13.04
N LEU A 105 -2.20 -0.42 12.09
CA LEU A 105 -1.42 0.66 11.51
C LEU A 105 -0.99 1.67 12.59
N ARG A 106 0.29 2.00 12.61
CA ARG A 106 0.91 2.93 13.56
C ARG A 106 1.44 4.18 12.88
N THR A 107 1.95 4.03 11.66
CA THR A 107 2.51 5.14 10.90
C THR A 107 2.06 5.07 9.46
N VAL A 108 1.69 6.23 8.91
CA VAL A 108 1.45 6.41 7.47
C VAL A 108 2.28 7.59 7.02
N THR A 109 3.22 7.34 6.12
CA THR A 109 3.95 8.39 5.42
C THR A 109 3.36 8.53 4.03
N ALA A 110 2.86 9.72 3.71
CA ALA A 110 2.33 9.99 2.38
C ALA A 110 2.84 11.33 1.87
N ASN A 111 3.26 11.38 0.61
CA ASN A 111 3.72 12.59 -0.07
C ASN A 111 3.48 12.51 -1.58
N TRP A 112 3.25 13.64 -2.23
CA TRP A 112 2.95 13.69 -3.67
C TRP A 112 1.80 12.75 -4.08
N CYS A 113 0.73 12.67 -3.28
CA CYS A 113 -0.46 11.85 -3.53
C CYS A 113 -1.73 12.72 -3.44
N PRO A 114 -2.07 13.48 -4.51
CA PRO A 114 -3.10 14.51 -4.44
C PRO A 114 -4.52 13.98 -4.23
N GLU A 115 -4.81 12.77 -4.73
CA GLU A 115 -6.14 12.16 -4.62
C GLU A 115 -6.41 11.53 -3.23
N LEU A 116 -5.45 11.55 -2.30
CA LEU A 116 -5.62 11.04 -0.93
C LEU A 116 -6.20 12.08 0.03
N GLU A 117 -7.21 12.83 -0.41
CA GLU A 117 -7.77 13.98 0.32
C GLU A 117 -8.33 13.62 1.71
N SER A 118 -8.79 12.37 1.89
CA SER A 118 -9.36 11.89 3.15
C SER A 118 -8.32 11.63 4.24
N PHE A 119 -7.02 11.60 3.91
CA PHE A 119 -5.99 11.23 4.86
C PHE A 119 -5.74 12.36 5.88
N PRO A 120 -5.49 12.04 7.16
CA PRO A 120 -5.16 13.02 8.19
C PRO A 120 -3.68 13.45 8.10
N ILE A 121 -3.25 13.86 6.91
CA ILE A 121 -1.89 14.32 6.59
C ILE A 121 -2.01 15.63 5.81
N GLU A 122 -1.45 16.70 6.37
CA GLU A 122 -1.46 18.02 5.75
C GLU A 122 -0.66 18.01 4.43
N ASP A 123 -1.19 18.69 3.41
CA ASP A 123 -0.59 18.84 2.08
C ASP A 123 -0.09 17.52 1.45
N VAL A 124 -0.86 16.43 1.60
CA VAL A 124 -0.51 15.10 1.08
C VAL A 124 -0.20 15.10 -0.43
N GLY A 125 -0.86 15.97 -1.20
CA GLY A 125 -0.62 16.15 -2.63
C GLY A 125 0.72 16.79 -3.01
N PHE A 126 1.43 17.40 -2.05
CA PHE A 126 2.68 18.12 -2.29
C PHE A 126 3.76 17.64 -1.32
N ARG A 127 3.97 18.38 -0.21
CA ARG A 127 5.02 18.07 0.77
C ARG A 127 4.79 16.74 1.47
N GLY A 128 3.53 16.47 1.79
CA GLY A 128 3.17 15.32 2.59
C GLY A 128 3.68 15.39 4.02
N GLY A 129 3.54 14.26 4.70
CA GLY A 129 3.89 14.16 6.10
C GLY A 129 3.76 12.75 6.63
N VAL A 130 3.83 12.65 7.96
CA VAL A 130 3.70 11.40 8.69
C VAL A 130 2.54 11.51 9.64
N TRP A 131 1.52 10.68 9.43
CA TRP A 131 0.54 10.39 10.45
C TRP A 131 1.13 9.35 11.40
N THR A 132 0.98 9.58 12.71
CA THR A 132 1.31 8.62 13.76
C THR A 132 0.09 8.37 14.62
N LYS A 133 -0.19 7.10 14.91
CA LYS A 133 -1.29 6.73 15.80
C LYS A 133 -0.98 7.21 17.21
N THR A 134 -1.83 8.08 17.74
CA THR A 134 -1.73 8.51 19.13
C THR A 134 -1.88 7.30 20.06
N PRO A 135 -0.97 7.11 21.03
CA PRO A 135 -1.19 6.12 22.07
C PRO A 135 -2.48 6.48 22.82
N LEU A 136 -3.39 5.53 23.01
CA LEU A 136 -4.43 5.71 24.02
C LEU A 136 -3.71 5.90 25.35
N HIS A 137 -3.75 7.11 25.90
CA HIS A 137 -3.45 7.31 27.31
C HIS A 137 -4.41 6.41 28.09
N ARG A 138 -3.87 5.39 28.75
CA ARG A 138 -4.62 4.62 29.75
C ARG A 138 -4.90 5.59 30.90
N THR A 139 -6.12 6.11 30.95
CA THR A 139 -6.70 6.76 32.14
C THR A 139 -6.98 5.73 33.21
#